data_AF-A0AAQ3SBA7-F1
#
_entry.id   AF-A0AAQ3SBA7-F1
#
_cell.length_a   1.000
_cell.length_b   1.000
_cell.length_c   1.000
_cell.angle_alpha   90.00
_cell.angle_beta   90.00
_cell.angle_gamma   90.00
#
_symmetry.space_group_name_H-M   'P 1'
#
loop_
_entity.id
_entity.type
_entity.pdbx_description
1 polymer ?
#
loop_
_entity_poly.entity_id
_entity_poly.type
_entity_poly.pdbx_seq_one_letter_code
_entity_poly.pdbx_strand_id
1 'polypeptide(L)'
;MEPESALLPYMVPPHCLVGFYFNKSCSDYQVLRVHSFEDTNKEMCLGDSLAKACAVRVQKYSLREGLWREIKHCDNECVSVNGCLFWTENSVTVRETLFWMAMEVNEKVSNEMIISVNACNYALSKIGLPPLVAGDAEVHKKLAVYKDSVAVIICLEMKNVAQCLDLWVFYDKYE
;
A
#
# COMPACT_ATOMS: atom_id res chain seq x y z
N MET A 1 -24.86 1.29 -26.65
CA MET A 1 -24.37 0.11 -25.90
C MET A 1 -23.30 0.62 -24.95
N GLU A 2 -23.67 0.80 -23.69
CA GLU A 2 -22.69 0.98 -22.63
C GLU A 2 -21.96 -0.36 -22.42
N PRO A 3 -20.64 -0.36 -22.17
CA PRO A 3 -19.95 -1.61 -21.89
C PRO A 3 -20.47 -2.17 -20.57
N GLU A 4 -21.00 -3.40 -20.62
CA GLU A 4 -21.42 -4.16 -19.45
C GLU A 4 -20.27 -4.19 -18.43
N SER A 5 -20.40 -3.37 -17.41
CA SER A 5 -19.52 -3.39 -16.27
C SER A 5 -19.80 -4.67 -15.50
N ALA A 6 -19.02 -5.72 -15.76
CA ALA A 6 -18.78 -6.78 -14.80
C ALA A 6 -17.97 -6.21 -13.61
N LEU A 7 -18.50 -5.18 -12.96
CA LEU A 7 -18.07 -4.71 -11.67
C LEU A 7 -18.90 -5.50 -10.66
N LEU A 8 -18.25 -6.47 -10.00
CA LEU A 8 -18.76 -7.10 -8.79
C LEU A 8 -19.40 -6.05 -7.85
N PRO A 9 -20.41 -6.43 -7.04
CA PRO A 9 -21.28 -5.51 -6.29
C PRO A 9 -20.61 -4.86 -5.06
N TYR A 10 -19.30 -4.67 -5.10
CA TYR A 10 -18.58 -3.98 -4.04
C TYR A 10 -18.58 -2.49 -4.35
N MET A 11 -19.30 -1.71 -3.54
CA MET A 11 -19.20 -0.26 -3.54
C MET A 11 -17.72 0.11 -3.37
N VAL A 12 -17.13 0.69 -4.42
CA VAL A 12 -15.71 1.04 -4.44
C VAL A 12 -15.48 2.02 -3.28
N PRO A 13 -14.56 1.73 -2.33
CA PRO A 13 -14.31 2.63 -1.22
C PRO A 13 -13.86 4.01 -1.75
N PRO A 14 -14.27 5.12 -1.12
CA PRO A 14 -13.92 6.47 -1.57
C PRO A 14 -12.41 6.77 -1.47
N HIS A 15 -11.64 5.89 -0.83
CA HIS A 15 -10.22 6.05 -0.53
C HIS A 15 -9.42 4.96 -1.26
N CYS A 16 -8.77 5.33 -2.36
CA CYS A 16 -7.84 4.46 -3.08
C CYS A 16 -6.47 5.12 -3.18
N LEU A 17 -5.41 4.31 -3.15
CA LEU A 17 -4.08 4.82 -3.49
C LEU A 17 -3.96 4.95 -4.99
N VAL A 18 -3.26 5.98 -5.43
CA VAL A 18 -3.05 6.24 -6.85
C VAL A 18 -1.56 6.44 -7.10
N GLY A 19 -1.03 5.68 -8.04
CA GLY A 19 0.34 5.82 -8.54
C GLY A 19 0.33 6.16 -10.03
N PHE A 20 1.20 7.08 -10.43
CA PHE A 20 1.37 7.47 -11.84
C PHE A 20 2.75 7.05 -12.31
N TYR A 21 2.82 6.38 -13.45
CA TYR A 21 4.10 5.91 -13.98
C TYR A 21 4.08 5.83 -15.51
N PHE A 22 5.27 5.91 -16.09
CA PHE A 22 5.47 5.67 -17.51
C PHE A 22 5.98 4.26 -17.71
N ASN A 23 5.17 3.40 -18.33
CA ASN A 23 5.56 2.03 -18.64
C ASN A 23 6.41 2.03 -19.91
N LYS A 24 7.74 1.89 -19.74
CA LYS A 24 8.69 1.90 -20.86
C LYS A 24 8.45 0.76 -21.86
N SER A 25 8.03 -0.41 -21.39
CA SER A 25 7.85 -1.61 -22.23
C SER A 25 6.75 -1.43 -23.28
N CYS A 26 5.69 -0.68 -22.98
CA CYS A 26 4.62 -0.36 -23.93
C CYS A 26 4.54 1.12 -24.32
N SER A 27 5.50 1.94 -23.86
CA SER A 27 5.59 3.39 -24.09
C SER A 27 4.27 4.10 -23.79
N ASP A 28 3.70 3.82 -22.62
CA ASP A 28 2.37 4.29 -22.23
C ASP A 28 2.39 4.89 -20.82
N TYR A 29 1.63 5.97 -20.64
CA TYR A 29 1.37 6.51 -19.32
C TYR A 29 0.27 5.71 -18.65
N GLN A 30 0.54 5.24 -17.46
CA GLN A 30 -0.36 4.36 -16.73
C GLN A 30 -0.65 4.93 -15.35
N VAL A 31 -1.88 4.69 -14.91
CA VAL A 31 -2.32 5.00 -13.55
C VAL A 31 -2.62 3.68 -12.87
N LEU A 32 -1.94 3.39 -11.77
CA LEU A 32 -2.31 2.29 -10.89
C LEU A 32 -3.23 2.87 -9.82
N ARG A 33 -4.33 2.18 -9.53
CA ARG A 33 -5.09 2.43 -8.30
C ARG A 33 -5.24 1.15 -7.50
N VAL A 34 -5.03 1.28 -6.21
CA VAL A 34 -5.09 0.19 -5.25
C VAL A 34 -6.25 0.48 -4.30
N HIS A 35 -7.18 -0.47 -4.26
CA HIS A 35 -8.32 -0.47 -3.38
C HIS A 35 -8.11 -1.53 -2.32
N SER A 36 -8.78 -1.32 -1.19
CA SER A 36 -8.95 -2.38 -0.21
C SER A 36 -10.32 -2.38 0.36
N PHE A 37 -10.71 -3.57 0.75
CA PHE A 37 -11.98 -3.85 1.33
C PHE A 37 -11.79 -4.94 2.37
N GLU A 38 -12.69 -4.98 3.32
CA GLU A 38 -12.77 -6.06 4.29
C GLU A 38 -13.00 -7.38 3.53
N ASP A 39 -12.17 -8.38 3.81
CA ASP A 39 -12.27 -9.69 3.17
C ASP A 39 -13.43 -10.46 3.80
N THR A 40 -14.56 -10.45 3.10
CA THR A 40 -15.80 -11.12 3.55
C THR A 40 -15.83 -12.61 3.25
N ASN A 41 -14.83 -13.15 2.53
CA ASN A 41 -14.81 -14.56 2.10
C ASN A 41 -14.14 -15.50 3.11
N LYS A 42 -13.52 -14.96 4.17
CA LYS A 42 -13.08 -15.77 5.30
C LYS A 42 -14.19 -15.79 6.33
N GLU A 43 -14.66 -16.98 6.71
CA GLU A 43 -15.46 -17.18 7.93
C GLU A 43 -14.65 -16.61 9.10
N MET A 44 -14.90 -15.34 9.44
CA MET A 44 -14.36 -14.76 10.66
C MET A 44 -14.99 -15.51 11.82
N CYS A 45 -14.19 -16.31 12.51
CA CYS A 45 -14.53 -16.79 13.84
C CYS A 45 -14.94 -15.57 14.68
N LEU A 46 -16.22 -15.53 15.04
CA LEU A 46 -16.83 -14.54 15.95
C LEU A 46 -16.01 -14.48 17.25
N GLY A 47 -15.08 -13.54 17.35
CA GLY A 47 -14.20 -13.44 18.52
C GLY A 47 -13.38 -12.15 18.59
N ASP A 48 -12.70 -11.75 17.51
CA ASP A 48 -11.73 -10.66 17.58
C ASP A 48 -12.08 -9.47 16.69
N SER A 49 -12.63 -8.42 17.30
CA SER A 49 -12.98 -7.14 16.66
C SER A 49 -11.79 -6.36 16.08
N LEU A 50 -10.56 -6.83 16.27
CA LEU A 50 -9.31 -6.19 15.84
C LEU A 50 -8.70 -6.80 14.57
N ALA A 51 -9.07 -8.03 14.20
CA ALA A 51 -8.45 -8.76 13.09
C ALA A 51 -9.25 -8.62 11.79
N LYS A 52 -9.38 -7.38 11.29
CA LYS A 52 -9.97 -7.18 9.96
C LYS A 52 -8.97 -7.59 8.88
N ALA A 53 -9.13 -8.80 8.33
CA ALA A 53 -8.44 -9.18 7.11
C ALA A 53 -8.93 -8.27 5.98
N CYS A 54 -8.01 -7.63 5.28
CA CYS A 54 -8.35 -6.79 4.14
C CYS A 54 -7.73 -7.37 2.87
N ALA A 55 -8.54 -7.41 1.81
CA ALA A 55 -8.13 -7.82 0.48
C ALA A 55 -7.78 -6.60 -0.36
N VAL A 56 -6.76 -6.73 -1.21
CA VAL A 56 -6.27 -5.66 -2.07
C VAL A 56 -6.70 -5.91 -3.52
N ARG A 57 -7.32 -4.92 -4.15
CA ARG A 57 -7.66 -4.94 -5.59
C ARG A 57 -6.84 -3.89 -6.33
N VAL A 58 -6.13 -4.32 -7.36
CA VAL A 58 -5.29 -3.46 -8.19
C VAL A 58 -5.94 -3.27 -9.56
N GLN A 59 -6.07 -2.02 -9.98
CA GLN A 59 -6.57 -1.66 -11.31
C GLN A 59 -5.56 -0.75 -12.00
N LYS A 60 -5.44 -0.90 -13.32
CA LYS A 60 -4.61 -0.03 -14.15
C LYS A 60 -5.44 0.71 -15.18
N TYR A 61 -5.10 1.97 -15.41
CA TYR A 61 -5.56 2.74 -16.54
C TYR A 61 -4.41 2.85 -17.54
N SER A 62 -4.69 2.61 -18.81
CA SER A 62 -3.78 2.93 -19.92
C SER A 62 -4.24 4.22 -20.57
N LEU A 63 -3.38 5.23 -20.64
CA LEU A 63 -3.70 6.46 -21.34
C LEU A 63 -3.90 6.22 -22.83
N ARG A 64 -3.07 5.36 -23.44
CA ARG A 64 -3.17 4.99 -24.85
C ARG A 64 -4.47 4.23 -25.18
N GLU A 65 -4.88 3.28 -24.33
CA GLU A 65 -6.11 2.50 -24.58
C GLU A 65 -7.37 3.21 -24.06
N GLY A 66 -7.22 4.23 -23.20
CA GLY A 66 -8.32 5.03 -22.66
C GLY A 66 -9.23 4.26 -21.69
N LEU A 67 -8.80 3.13 -21.12
CA LEU A 67 -9.65 2.25 -20.34
C LEU A 67 -8.97 1.72 -19.07
N TRP A 68 -9.81 1.35 -18.09
CA TRP A 68 -9.41 0.67 -16.88
C TRP A 68 -9.45 -0.84 -17.09
N ARG A 69 -8.41 -1.54 -16.61
CA ARG A 69 -8.39 -3.00 -16.50
C ARG A 69 -8.08 -3.39 -15.06
N GLU A 70 -8.82 -4.36 -14.56
CA GLU A 70 -8.43 -5.06 -13.35
C GLU A 70 -7.29 -6.02 -13.62
N ILE A 71 -6.38 -6.10 -12.67
CA ILE A 71 -5.23 -6.98 -12.74
C ILE A 71 -5.58 -8.25 -11.99
N LYS A 72 -5.75 -9.34 -12.74
CA LYS A 72 -5.93 -10.67 -12.16
C LYS A 72 -4.56 -11.24 -11.83
N HIS A 73 -4.25 -11.41 -10.56
CA HIS A 73 -3.17 -12.29 -10.13
C HIS A 73 -3.68 -13.74 -10.23
N CYS A 74 -2.82 -14.68 -10.64
CA CYS A 74 -3.17 -16.10 -10.82
C CYS A 74 -3.96 -16.65 -9.60
N ASP A 75 -4.96 -17.49 -9.89
CA ASP A 75 -5.79 -18.37 -9.02
C ASP A 75 -6.08 -18.01 -7.54
N ASN A 76 -6.08 -16.74 -7.13
CA ASN A 76 -6.36 -16.20 -5.78
C ASN A 76 -5.16 -16.01 -4.86
N GLU A 77 -4.39 -14.95 -5.07
CA GLU A 77 -3.71 -14.32 -3.94
C GLU A 77 -3.94 -12.81 -3.97
N CYS A 78 -5.14 -12.40 -3.54
CA CYS A 78 -5.25 -11.16 -2.78
C CYS A 78 -4.23 -11.27 -1.64
N VAL A 79 -3.26 -10.37 -1.56
CA VAL A 79 -2.42 -10.31 -0.36
C VAL A 79 -3.34 -9.93 0.79
N SER A 80 -3.73 -10.92 1.59
CA SER A 80 -4.42 -10.67 2.85
C SER A 80 -3.43 -9.95 3.76
N VAL A 81 -3.65 -8.66 3.96
CA VAL A 81 -2.99 -7.92 5.03
C VAL A 81 -4.05 -7.74 6.12
N ASN A 82 -3.74 -8.19 7.33
CA ASN A 82 -4.64 -8.02 8.47
C ASN A 82 -4.42 -6.63 9.06
N GLY A 83 -5.46 -5.78 9.06
CA GLY A 83 -5.44 -4.44 9.67
C GLY A 83 -5.95 -3.31 8.77
N CYS A 84 -5.92 -2.08 9.29
CA CYS A 84 -6.25 -0.86 8.53
C CYS A 84 -5.17 -0.59 7.48
N LEU A 85 -5.42 -1.02 6.24
CA LEU A 85 -4.44 -1.02 5.16
C LEU A 85 -4.07 0.36 4.57
N PHE A 86 -4.79 1.45 4.88
CA PHE A 86 -4.53 2.76 4.26
C PHE A 86 -4.42 3.88 5.26
N TRP A 87 -3.25 4.50 5.24
CA TRP A 87 -3.12 5.94 5.41
C TRP A 87 -3.02 6.49 3.98
N THR A 88 -4.15 6.79 3.33
CA THR A 88 -4.17 7.11 1.88
C THR A 88 -3.28 8.29 1.49
N GLU A 89 -2.96 9.15 2.46
CA GLU A 89 -2.14 10.34 2.28
C GLU A 89 -0.63 10.03 2.34
N ASN A 90 -0.23 8.81 2.71
CA ASN A 90 1.15 8.43 2.93
C ASN A 90 1.61 7.36 1.91
N SER A 91 1.69 7.77 0.64
CA SER A 91 2.16 6.93 -0.45
C SER A 91 3.13 7.68 -1.37
N VAL A 92 4.01 6.93 -2.03
CA VAL A 92 4.97 7.45 -3.00
C VAL A 92 5.11 6.50 -4.18
N THR A 93 5.42 7.03 -5.37
CA THR A 93 5.74 6.22 -6.55
C THR A 93 7.19 6.43 -6.92
N VAL A 94 7.95 5.34 -7.10
CA VAL A 94 9.37 5.35 -7.50
C VAL A 94 9.60 4.22 -8.48
N ARG A 95 10.26 4.49 -9.63
CA ARG A 95 10.67 3.48 -10.62
C ARG A 95 9.60 2.41 -10.87
N GLU A 96 8.42 2.87 -11.30
CA GLU A 96 7.27 2.02 -11.64
C GLU A 96 6.64 1.25 -10.47
N THR A 97 7.02 1.53 -9.22
CA THR A 97 6.47 0.88 -8.02
C THR A 97 5.76 1.89 -7.12
N LEU A 98 4.54 1.56 -6.69
CA LEU A 98 3.77 2.34 -5.72
C LEU A 98 4.00 1.77 -4.31
N PHE A 99 4.35 2.63 -3.35
CA PHE A 99 4.64 2.29 -1.97
C PHE A 99 3.68 3.00 -1.03
N TRP A 100 3.28 2.34 0.05
CA TRP A 100 2.49 2.95 1.12
C TRP A 100 2.76 2.30 2.47
N MET A 101 2.46 3.03 3.55
CA MET A 101 2.54 2.52 4.91
C MET A 101 1.29 1.70 5.25
N ALA A 102 1.49 0.54 5.88
CA ALA A 102 0.44 -0.31 6.40
C ALA A 102 0.81 -0.85 7.78
N MET A 103 -0.16 -1.42 8.48
CA MET A 103 0.05 -2.09 9.77
C MET A 103 -0.41 -3.54 9.66
N GLU A 104 0.47 -4.50 9.97
CA GLU A 104 0.06 -5.87 10.27
C GLU A 104 -0.41 -5.93 11.71
N VAL A 105 -1.60 -6.43 11.93
CA VAL A 105 -2.09 -6.78 13.25
C VAL A 105 -2.16 -8.30 13.37
N ASN A 106 -1.45 -8.85 14.35
CA ASN A 106 -1.61 -10.22 14.82
C ASN A 106 -2.05 -10.18 16.29
N GLU A 107 -2.61 -11.28 16.82
CA GLU A 107 -3.15 -11.43 18.19
C GLU A 107 -2.21 -10.93 19.30
N LYS A 108 -0.90 -10.84 19.03
CA LYS A 108 0.13 -10.48 20.01
C LYS A 108 0.89 -9.19 19.70
N VAL A 109 0.92 -8.73 18.46
CA VAL A 109 1.80 -7.63 18.03
C VAL A 109 1.20 -6.87 16.84
N SER A 110 1.28 -5.55 16.88
CA SER A 110 1.11 -4.68 15.70
C SER A 110 2.48 -4.27 15.14
N ASN A 111 2.71 -4.56 13.86
CA ASN A 111 3.95 -4.20 13.16
C ASN A 111 3.63 -3.27 11.99
N GLU A 112 4.22 -2.07 12.01
CA GLU A 112 4.17 -1.19 10.85
C GLU A 112 5.12 -1.71 9.76
N MET A 113 4.68 -1.62 8.51
CA MET A 113 5.44 -2.05 7.35
C MET A 113 5.18 -1.12 6.17
N ILE A 114 6.01 -1.24 5.14
CA ILE A 114 5.75 -0.66 3.82
C ILE A 114 5.25 -1.79 2.93
N ILE A 115 4.13 -1.56 2.24
CA ILE A 115 3.72 -2.41 1.13
C ILE A 115 4.14 -1.73 -0.16
N SER A 116 4.53 -2.54 -1.14
CA SER A 116 4.78 -2.04 -2.49
C SER A 116 4.07 -2.88 -3.55
N VAL A 117 3.71 -2.24 -4.66
CA VAL A 117 3.21 -2.91 -5.86
C VAL A 117 3.95 -2.41 -7.08
N ASN A 118 4.63 -3.31 -7.79
CA ASN A 118 5.32 -2.96 -9.03
C ASN A 118 4.34 -2.99 -10.19
N ALA A 119 4.30 -1.93 -10.99
CA ALA A 119 3.25 -1.75 -11.98
C ALA A 119 3.56 -2.37 -13.36
N CYS A 120 4.74 -3.01 -13.51
CA CYS A 120 5.11 -3.78 -14.68
C CYS A 120 4.74 -5.26 -14.54
N ASN A 121 5.06 -5.87 -13.40
CA ASN A 121 4.80 -7.30 -13.13
C ASN A 121 3.63 -7.52 -12.14
N TYR A 122 3.12 -6.45 -11.52
CA TYR A 122 2.05 -6.48 -10.53
C TYR A 122 2.38 -7.28 -9.27
N ALA A 123 3.66 -7.50 -9.00
CA ALA A 123 4.13 -8.15 -7.79
C ALA A 123 3.90 -7.23 -6.59
N LEU A 124 3.26 -7.79 -5.56
CA LEU A 124 3.12 -7.17 -4.24
C LEU A 124 4.27 -7.63 -3.34
N SER A 125 4.87 -6.70 -2.60
CA SER A 125 5.92 -7.01 -1.63
C SER A 125 5.72 -6.28 -0.30
N LYS A 126 6.30 -6.83 0.76
CA LYS A 126 6.29 -6.28 2.13
C LYS A 126 7.72 -5.94 2.55
N ILE A 127 7.92 -4.75 3.09
CA ILE A 127 9.20 -4.29 3.63
C ILE A 127 8.98 -3.95 5.09
N GLY A 128 9.65 -4.70 5.99
CA GLY A 128 9.58 -4.45 7.42
C GLY A 128 10.21 -3.12 7.79
N LEU A 129 9.57 -2.40 8.71
CA LEU A 129 10.18 -1.22 9.32
C LEU A 129 11.01 -1.62 10.55
N PRO A 130 12.06 -0.86 10.88
CA PRO A 130 12.76 -1.06 12.13
C PRO A 130 11.77 -0.92 13.31
N PRO A 131 11.91 -1.76 14.35
CA PRO A 131 11.11 -1.64 15.55
C PRO A 131 11.34 -0.27 16.17
N LEU A 132 10.26 0.41 16.57
CA LEU A 132 10.37 1.65 17.30
C LEU A 132 10.98 1.36 18.68
N VAL A 133 11.90 2.23 19.11
CA VAL A 133 12.40 2.21 20.48
C VAL A 133 11.23 2.61 21.39
N ALA A 134 10.81 1.69 22.26
CA ALA A 134 9.70 1.92 23.18
C ALA A 134 9.97 3.14 24.07
N GLY A 135 9.04 4.09 24.08
CA GLY A 135 9.06 5.30 24.92
C GLY A 135 7.81 6.14 24.71
N ASP A 136 7.56 7.11 25.60
CA ASP A 136 6.40 8.01 25.58
C ASP A 136 6.47 9.09 24.47
N ALA A 137 7.07 8.78 23.31
CA ALA A 137 7.25 9.72 22.21
C ALA A 137 6.13 9.54 21.17
N GLU A 138 5.52 10.64 20.74
CA GLU A 138 4.66 10.62 19.55
C GLU A 138 5.55 10.43 18.32
N VAL A 139 5.15 9.50 17.45
CA VAL A 139 5.93 9.12 16.27
C VAL A 139 5.13 9.45 15.00
N HIS A 140 5.61 10.40 14.22
CA HIS A 140 5.07 10.69 12.90
C HIS A 140 5.95 10.08 11.81
N LYS A 141 5.36 9.23 10.96
CA LYS A 141 6.08 8.59 9.85
C LYS A 141 5.56 9.08 8.52
N LYS A 142 6.48 9.40 7.61
CA LYS A 142 6.15 9.83 6.24
C LYS A 142 7.04 9.14 5.22
N LEU A 143 6.43 8.54 4.21
CA LEU A 143 7.14 8.10 3.02
C LEU A 143 7.53 9.31 2.18
N ALA A 144 8.76 9.28 1.69
CA ALA A 144 9.33 10.28 0.81
C ALA A 144 10.13 9.60 -0.29
N VAL A 145 10.35 10.34 -1.37
CA VAL A 145 11.31 9.96 -2.41
C VAL A 145 12.61 10.70 -2.12
N TYR A 146 13.70 9.95 -1.91
CA TYR A 146 15.03 10.51 -1.75
C TYR A 146 15.89 10.08 -2.94
N LYS A 147 16.19 11.03 -3.83
CA LYS A 147 16.78 10.78 -5.15
C LYS A 147 15.89 9.84 -5.96
N ASP A 148 16.27 8.57 -6.05
CA ASP A 148 15.54 7.52 -6.76
C ASP A 148 15.19 6.32 -5.86
N SER A 149 15.21 6.54 -4.54
CA SER A 149 14.93 5.53 -3.52
C SER A 149 13.74 5.94 -2.67
N VAL A 150 13.02 4.95 -2.16
CA VAL A 150 12.02 5.17 -1.12
C VAL A 150 12.74 5.48 0.18
N ALA A 151 12.23 6.46 0.91
CA ALA A 151 12.69 6.79 2.25
C ALA A 151 11.51 6.90 3.22
N VAL A 152 11.76 6.60 4.49
CA VAL A 152 10.84 6.88 5.60
C VAL A 152 11.49 7.93 6.47
N ILE A 153 10.77 9.02 6.65
CA ILE A 153 11.09 10.07 7.62
C ILE A 153 10.31 9.73 8.88
N ILE A 154 11.01 9.60 10.00
CA ILE A 154 10.44 9.39 11.33
C ILE A 154 10.72 10.63 12.14
N CYS A 155 9.67 11.34 12.55
CA CYS A 155 9.75 12.43 13.51
C CYS A 155 9.34 11.90 14.88
N LEU A 156 10.23 12.00 15.86
CA LEU A 156 10.00 11.65 17.25
C LEU A 156 9.82 12.92 18.04
N GLU A 157 8.65 13.12 18.64
CA GLU A 157 8.40 14.22 19.57
C GLU A 157 8.55 13.72 21.01
N MET A 158 9.58 14.22 21.70
CA MET A 158 9.81 13.90 23.10
C MET A 158 9.07 14.88 24.02
N LYS A 159 8.75 14.46 25.24
CA LYS A 159 8.05 15.26 26.28
C LYS A 159 8.64 16.66 26.55
N ASN A 160 9.88 16.92 26.15
CA ASN A 160 10.56 18.20 26.33
C ASN A 160 10.56 19.08 25.06
N VAL A 161 9.70 18.81 24.07
CA VAL A 161 9.62 19.53 22.78
C VAL A 161 10.89 19.35 21.91
N ALA A 162 11.82 18.50 22.33
CA ALA A 162 12.94 18.08 21.50
C ALA A 162 12.41 17.14 20.40
N GLN A 163 12.67 17.51 19.15
CA GLN A 163 12.30 16.71 17.98
C GLN A 163 13.54 16.00 17.44
N CYS A 164 13.46 14.69 17.26
CA CYS A 164 14.46 13.92 16.52
C CYS A 164 13.90 13.54 15.16
N LEU A 165 14.73 13.64 14.12
CA LEU A 165 14.37 13.26 12.76
C LEU A 165 15.31 12.15 12.29
N ASP A 166 14.75 10.97 12.08
CA ASP A 166 15.47 9.84 11.51
C ASP A 166 15.05 9.65 10.05
N LEU A 167 16.05 9.49 9.17
CA LEU A 167 15.85 9.22 7.75
C LEU A 167 16.33 7.81 7.42
N TRP A 168 15.40 6.97 6.99
CA TRP A 168 15.66 5.60 6.56
C TRP A 168 15.53 5.52 5.05
N VAL A 169 16.58 5.14 4.33
CA VAL A 169 16.58 5.05 2.86
C VAL A 169 16.72 3.58 2.45
N PHE A 170 15.77 3.09 1.64
CA PHE A 170 15.80 1.74 1.10
C PHE A 170 16.60 1.74 -0.20
N TYR A 171 17.78 1.11 -0.17
CA TYR A 171 18.73 1.10 -1.30
C TYR A 171 18.60 -0.11 -2.24
N ASP A 172 17.79 -1.12 -1.89
CA ASP A 172 17.71 -2.34 -2.67
C ASP A 172 16.89 -2.20 -3.95
N LYS A 173 17.31 -2.98 -4.96
CA LYS A 173 16.46 -3.31 -6.11
C LYS A 173 15.27 -4.07 -5.55
N TYR A 174 14.07 -3.50 -5.68
CA TYR A 174 12.81 -4.11 -5.27
C TYR A 174 12.51 -5.31 -6.19
N GLU A 175 13.20 -6.43 -5.98
CA GLU A 175 13.00 -7.72 -6.68
C GLU A 175 12.10 -8.66 -5.87
#